data_AF-A0AA42BC82-F1
#
_entry.id   AF-A0AA42BC82-F1
#
_cell.length_a   1.000
_cell.length_b   1.000
_cell.length_c   1.000
_cell.angle_alpha   90.00
_cell.angle_beta   90.00
_cell.angle_gamma   90.00
#
_symmetry.space_group_name_H-M   'P 1'
#
loop_
_entity.id
_entity.type
_entity.pdbx_description
1 polymer ?
#
loop_
_entity_poly.entity_id
_entity_poly.type
_entity_poly.pdbx_seq_one_letter_code
_entity_poly.pdbx_strand_id
1 'polypeptide(L)'
;MPDWCEATLDLRFPRGASTAEELVEALARAVSDWVREQEPAATVRLLRWSSPAALGDTPEAALADPLVQAVASAREAVLGLPSYPETAPGGTNGTVLLNEGRIRTLIECGPGGGLSHEPFEFVDRDDLVDGARILSRAILALLPGLAAR
;
A
#
# COMPACT_ATOMS: atom_id res chain seq x y z
N MET A 1 29.25 -10.51 -24.95
CA MET A 1 29.07 -9.81 -23.66
C MET A 1 27.84 -8.93 -23.83
N PRO A 2 26.83 -9.01 -22.95
CA PRO A 2 25.69 -8.10 -23.01
C PRO A 2 26.16 -6.65 -22.93
N ASP A 3 25.60 -5.79 -23.78
CA ASP A 3 25.88 -4.35 -23.86
C ASP A 3 24.82 -3.51 -23.14
N TRP A 4 23.84 -4.16 -22.51
CA TRP A 4 22.82 -3.54 -21.66
C TRP A 4 22.37 -4.49 -20.54
N CYS A 5 21.77 -3.91 -19.50
CA CYS A 5 21.14 -4.61 -18.39
C CYS A 5 19.93 -3.81 -17.91
N GLU A 6 18.87 -4.51 -17.49
CA GLU A 6 17.76 -3.94 -16.74
C GLU A 6 17.75 -4.57 -15.35
N ALA A 7 17.60 -3.72 -14.32
CA ALA A 7 17.52 -4.16 -12.94
C ALA A 7 16.31 -3.50 -12.27
N THR A 8 15.58 -4.29 -11.47
CA THR A 8 14.49 -3.79 -10.63
C THR A 8 14.96 -3.74 -9.18
N LEU A 9 14.76 -2.61 -8.53
CA LEU A 9 15.04 -2.38 -7.12
C LEU A 9 13.71 -2.14 -6.41
N ASP A 10 13.43 -2.91 -5.36
CA ASP A 10 12.28 -2.69 -4.49
C ASP A 10 12.74 -1.99 -3.22
N LEU A 11 12.23 -0.78 -2.99
CA LEU A 11 12.58 0.05 -1.83
C LEU A 11 11.31 0.40 -1.07
N ARG A 12 11.27 -0.03 0.20
CA ARG A 12 10.17 0.27 1.11
C ARG A 12 10.52 1.51 1.92
N PHE A 13 9.78 2.59 1.69
CA PHE A 13 9.99 3.88 2.36
C PHE A 13 8.68 4.32 3.03
N PRO A 14 8.67 4.61 4.35
CA PRO A 14 7.51 5.16 5.02
C PRO A 14 7.27 6.61 4.56
N ARG A 15 6.02 7.05 4.41
CA ARG A 15 5.73 8.48 4.19
C ARG A 15 6.31 9.30 5.35
N GLY A 16 7.12 10.33 5.05
CA GLY A 16 7.90 11.09 6.04
C GLY A 16 8.45 12.42 5.51
N ALA A 17 9.59 12.88 6.05
CA ALA A 17 10.12 14.24 5.87
C ALA A 17 10.56 14.60 4.43
N SER A 18 10.76 13.62 3.55
CA SER A 18 11.06 13.80 2.12
C SER A 18 9.96 13.20 1.27
N THR A 19 9.76 13.75 0.09
CA THR A 19 8.79 13.19 -0.89
C THR A 19 9.34 11.92 -1.54
N ALA A 20 8.46 11.08 -2.09
CA ALA A 20 8.91 9.89 -2.82
C ALA A 20 9.72 10.28 -4.07
N GLU A 21 9.35 11.41 -4.68
CA GLU A 21 10.02 12.05 -5.79
C GLU A 21 11.47 12.39 -5.43
N GLU A 22 11.69 13.08 -4.30
CA GLU A 22 13.04 13.45 -3.83
C GLU A 22 13.92 12.22 -3.60
N LEU A 23 13.36 11.16 -3.00
CA LEU A 23 14.07 9.90 -2.76
C LEU A 23 14.44 9.22 -4.08
N VAL A 24 13.49 9.09 -5.01
CA VAL A 24 13.71 8.46 -6.32
C VAL A 24 14.75 9.23 -7.13
N GLU A 25 14.69 10.56 -7.12
CA GLU A 25 15.70 11.38 -7.76
C GLU A 25 17.09 11.20 -7.14
N ALA A 26 17.18 11.19 -5.80
CA ALA A 26 18.44 10.99 -5.10
C ALA A 26 19.04 9.61 -5.40
N LEU A 27 18.21 8.57 -5.41
CA LEU A 27 18.61 7.21 -5.77
C LEU A 27 19.08 7.13 -7.23
N ALA A 28 18.30 7.68 -8.18
CA ALA A 28 18.64 7.67 -9.58
C ALA A 28 19.97 8.39 -9.86
N ARG A 29 20.22 9.51 -9.17
CA ARG A 29 21.51 10.23 -9.22
C ARG A 29 22.64 9.35 -8.68
N ALA A 30 22.51 8.82 -7.47
CA ALA A 30 23.54 7.99 -6.84
C ALA A 30 23.90 6.74 -7.68
N VAL A 31 22.90 6.06 -8.25
CA VAL A 31 23.12 4.91 -9.14
C VAL A 31 23.81 5.35 -10.43
N SER A 32 23.38 6.47 -11.02
CA SER A 32 23.98 6.98 -12.26
C SER A 32 25.45 7.38 -12.07
N ASP A 33 25.76 8.03 -10.95
CA ASP A 33 27.12 8.46 -10.63
C ASP A 33 28.03 7.26 -10.41
N TRP A 34 27.58 6.28 -9.61
CA TRP A 34 28.33 5.05 -9.38
C TRP A 34 28.58 4.27 -10.67
N VAL A 35 27.57 4.12 -11.54
CA VAL A 35 27.74 3.41 -12.82
C VAL A 35 28.75 4.13 -13.72
N ARG A 36 28.71 5.47 -13.80
CA ARG A 36 29.65 6.24 -14.63
C ARG A 36 31.08 6.23 -14.09
N GLU A 37 31.26 6.11 -12.78
CA GLU A 37 32.59 5.90 -12.18
C GLU A 37 33.21 4.57 -12.64
N GLN A 38 32.38 3.52 -12.82
CA GLN A 38 32.86 2.22 -13.29
C GLN A 38 32.99 2.17 -14.83
N GLU A 39 32.01 2.73 -15.55
CA GLU A 39 31.93 2.69 -17.02
C GLU A 39 31.49 4.06 -17.58
N PRO A 40 32.43 4.96 -17.94
CA PRO A 40 32.12 6.34 -18.32
C PRO A 40 31.21 6.50 -19.54
N ALA A 41 31.15 5.50 -20.42
CA ALA A 41 30.29 5.50 -21.61
C ALA A 41 28.85 5.00 -21.33
N ALA A 42 28.58 4.46 -20.13
CA ALA A 42 27.29 3.90 -19.79
C ALA A 42 26.21 4.98 -19.59
N THR A 43 25.00 4.67 -20.02
CA THR A 43 23.81 5.49 -19.78
C THR A 43 22.87 4.80 -18.81
N VAL A 44 22.42 5.52 -17.79
CA VAL A 44 21.42 5.03 -16.83
C VAL A 44 20.10 5.74 -17.06
N ARG A 45 19.01 4.97 -17.11
CA ARG A 45 17.65 5.48 -17.28
C ARG A 45 16.73 4.86 -16.24
N LEU A 46 16.05 5.70 -15.46
CA LEU A 46 14.93 5.27 -14.66
C LEU A 46 13.74 4.96 -15.58
N LEU A 47 13.25 3.72 -15.52
CA LEU A 47 12.14 3.27 -16.38
C LEU A 47 10.77 3.56 -15.77
N ARG A 48 10.57 3.14 -14.51
CA ARG A 48 9.29 3.26 -13.79
C ARG A 48 9.52 3.38 -12.30
N TRP A 49 8.62 4.08 -11.62
CA TRP A 49 8.51 4.14 -10.16
C TRP A 49 7.07 4.56 -9.80
N SER A 50 6.67 4.34 -8.55
CA SER A 50 5.35 4.73 -8.03
C SER A 50 5.46 5.22 -6.60
N SER A 51 4.65 6.21 -6.22
CA SER A 51 4.57 6.70 -4.84
C SER A 51 3.96 5.65 -3.90
N PRO A 52 4.36 5.61 -2.61
CA PRO A 52 3.75 4.73 -1.64
C PRO A 52 2.29 5.12 -1.35
N ALA A 53 1.47 4.11 -1.03
CA ALA A 53 0.11 4.28 -0.56
C ALA A 53 0.08 4.50 0.97
N ALA A 54 -0.80 5.37 1.43
CA ALA A 54 -1.08 5.55 2.86
C ALA A 54 -2.56 5.90 3.06
N LEU A 55 -3.10 5.56 4.23
CA LEU A 55 -4.49 5.85 4.60
C LEU A 55 -4.81 7.35 4.67
N GLY A 56 -3.79 8.18 4.94
CA GLY A 56 -3.87 9.63 5.02
C GLY A 56 -2.49 10.27 5.09
N ASP A 57 -2.44 11.60 5.16
CA ASP A 57 -1.18 12.35 5.19
C ASP A 57 -0.52 12.35 6.58
N THR A 58 -1.31 12.15 7.64
CA THR A 58 -0.82 11.93 9.01
C THR A 58 -1.59 10.77 9.66
N PRO A 59 -1.02 10.14 10.70
CA PRO A 59 -1.73 9.11 11.47
C PRO A 59 -3.07 9.62 12.04
N GLU A 60 -3.12 10.85 12.53
CA GLU A 60 -4.34 11.45 13.10
C GLU A 60 -5.41 11.63 12.03
N ALA A 61 -5.03 12.14 10.86
CA ALA A 61 -5.95 12.30 9.73
C ALA A 61 -6.47 10.95 9.21
N ALA A 62 -5.60 9.94 9.16
CA ALA A 62 -5.98 8.58 8.78
C ALA A 62 -6.98 7.97 9.79
N LEU A 63 -6.72 8.06 11.09
CA LEU A 63 -7.60 7.53 12.14
C LEU A 63 -8.93 8.27 12.25
N ALA A 64 -8.98 9.53 11.81
CA ALA A 64 -10.20 10.33 11.73
C ALA A 64 -11.02 10.06 10.44
N ASP A 65 -10.52 9.28 9.48
CA ASP A 65 -11.23 9.01 8.24
C ASP A 65 -12.49 8.15 8.50
N PRO A 66 -13.68 8.56 8.01
CA PRO A 66 -14.91 7.78 8.19
C PRO A 66 -14.84 6.35 7.67
N LEU A 67 -14.10 6.09 6.59
CA LEU A 67 -13.86 4.74 6.07
C LEU A 67 -13.07 3.90 7.07
N VAL A 68 -12.02 4.49 7.66
CA VAL A 68 -11.15 3.84 8.65
C VAL A 68 -11.91 3.52 9.91
N GLN A 69 -12.71 4.45 10.42
CA GLN A 69 -13.56 4.22 11.58
C GLN A 69 -14.61 3.14 11.32
N ALA A 70 -15.29 3.18 10.16
CA ALA A 70 -16.30 2.19 9.82
C ALA A 70 -15.72 0.77 9.75
N VAL A 71 -14.56 0.58 9.13
CA VAL A 71 -13.91 -0.73 9.03
C VAL A 71 -13.37 -1.18 10.39
N ALA A 72 -12.71 -0.32 11.16
CA ALA A 72 -12.20 -0.65 12.49
C ALA A 72 -13.34 -1.09 13.42
N SER A 73 -14.41 -0.30 13.53
CA SER A 73 -15.56 -0.64 14.38
C SER A 73 -16.29 -1.91 13.91
N ALA A 74 -16.40 -2.12 12.59
CA ALA A 74 -16.98 -3.36 12.06
C ALA A 74 -16.13 -4.59 12.44
N ARG A 75 -14.80 -4.47 12.36
CA ARG A 75 -13.87 -5.51 12.75
C ARG A 75 -13.96 -5.85 14.24
N GLU A 76 -13.97 -4.84 15.10
CA GLU A 76 -14.16 -5.03 16.55
C GLU A 76 -15.49 -5.72 16.87
N ALA A 77 -16.57 -5.32 16.20
CA ALA A 77 -17.89 -5.91 16.42
C ALA A 77 -18.02 -7.36 15.95
N VAL A 78 -17.21 -7.80 14.97
CA VAL A 78 -17.22 -9.19 14.47
C VAL A 78 -16.29 -10.06 15.30
N LEU A 79 -15.06 -9.59 15.57
CA LEU A 79 -14.02 -10.39 16.20
C LEU A 79 -14.02 -10.31 17.73
N GLY A 80 -14.67 -9.30 18.32
CA GLY A 80 -14.69 -9.08 19.77
C GLY A 80 -13.35 -8.62 20.36
N LEU A 81 -12.44 -8.13 19.51
CA LEU A 81 -11.10 -7.69 19.88
C LEU A 81 -10.84 -6.28 19.34
N PRO A 82 -10.03 -5.45 20.03
CA PRO A 82 -9.64 -4.13 19.53
C PRO A 82 -9.04 -4.19 18.12
N SER A 83 -9.32 -3.17 17.31
CA SER A 83 -8.85 -3.10 15.93
C SER A 83 -8.21 -1.75 15.62
N TYR A 84 -7.04 -1.80 15.00
CA TYR A 84 -6.31 -0.61 14.56
C TYR A 84 -5.75 -0.86 13.15
N PRO A 85 -5.62 0.19 12.32
CA PRO A 85 -4.99 0.06 11.01
C PRO A 85 -3.49 -0.24 11.16
N GLU A 86 -2.98 -1.10 10.28
CA GLU A 86 -1.56 -1.42 10.16
C GLU A 86 -1.07 -1.12 8.74
N THR A 87 0.26 -1.07 8.57
CA THR A 87 0.87 -0.93 7.26
C THR A 87 1.31 -2.28 6.74
N ALA A 88 0.78 -2.69 5.59
CA ALA A 88 1.29 -3.87 4.89
C ALA A 88 2.66 -3.54 4.26
N PRO A 89 3.68 -4.40 4.41
CA PRO A 89 4.98 -4.17 3.79
C PRO A 89 4.94 -4.37 2.27
N GLY A 90 3.95 -5.11 1.76
CA GLY A 90 3.76 -5.42 0.35
C GLY A 90 3.27 -4.23 -0.48
N GLY A 91 3.47 -4.30 -1.79
CA GLY A 91 2.87 -3.36 -2.73
C GLY A 91 1.54 -3.91 -3.20
N THR A 92 0.53 -3.06 -3.30
CA THR A 92 -0.81 -3.46 -3.75
C THR A 92 -1.35 -2.46 -4.78
N ASN A 93 -2.50 -2.80 -5.37
CA ASN A 93 -3.24 -1.88 -6.24
C ASN A 93 -3.67 -0.59 -5.52
N GLY A 94 -3.59 -0.51 -4.18
CA GLY A 94 -3.81 0.71 -3.43
C GLY A 94 -2.88 1.85 -3.87
N THR A 95 -1.65 1.53 -4.28
CA THR A 95 -0.69 2.51 -4.82
C THR A 95 -1.23 3.21 -6.07
N VAL A 96 -1.78 2.46 -7.02
CA VAL A 96 -2.36 3.01 -8.25
C VAL A 96 -3.67 3.75 -7.94
N LEU A 97 -4.55 3.15 -7.12
CA LEU A 97 -5.85 3.74 -6.81
C LEU A 97 -5.76 5.09 -6.11
N LEU A 98 -4.81 5.25 -5.17
CA LEU A 98 -4.61 6.51 -4.46
C LEU A 98 -3.87 7.55 -5.33
N ASN A 99 -2.76 7.16 -5.95
CA ASN A 99 -1.89 8.14 -6.62
C ASN A 99 -2.39 8.51 -8.03
N GLU A 100 -2.98 7.57 -8.76
CA GLU A 100 -3.47 7.78 -10.13
C GLU A 100 -5.00 7.85 -10.19
N GLY A 101 -5.68 6.97 -9.43
CA GLY A 101 -7.14 6.84 -9.43
C GLY A 101 -7.88 7.96 -8.69
N ARG A 102 -7.17 8.87 -8.02
CA ARG A 102 -7.74 9.97 -7.20
C ARG A 102 -8.73 9.49 -6.13
N ILE A 103 -8.59 8.23 -5.69
CA ILE A 103 -9.28 7.72 -4.51
C ILE A 103 -8.64 8.37 -3.29
N ARG A 104 -9.45 8.97 -2.41
CA ARG A 104 -8.95 9.73 -1.26
C ARG A 104 -8.24 8.85 -0.23
N THR A 105 -8.81 7.69 0.05
CA THR A 105 -8.32 6.74 1.05
C THR A 105 -8.80 5.33 0.67
N LEU A 106 -8.06 4.31 1.10
CA LEU A 106 -8.36 2.91 0.82
C LEU A 106 -7.83 2.06 1.98
N ILE A 107 -8.61 1.06 2.40
CA ILE A 107 -8.18 0.09 3.41
C ILE A 107 -8.16 -1.27 2.77
N GLU A 108 -7.05 -1.98 2.97
CA GLU A 108 -6.97 -3.40 2.68
C GLU A 108 -7.53 -4.17 3.86
N CYS A 109 -8.66 -4.83 3.62
CA CYS A 109 -9.32 -5.66 4.61
C CYS A 109 -9.69 -6.97 3.93
N GLY A 110 -9.07 -8.04 4.39
CA GLY A 110 -9.24 -9.39 3.86
C GLY A 110 -9.06 -10.43 4.97
N PRO A 111 -9.30 -11.70 4.65
CA PRO A 111 -9.06 -12.79 5.57
C PRO A 111 -7.57 -12.95 5.89
N GLY A 112 -7.28 -13.58 7.01
CA GLY A 112 -5.97 -14.15 7.27
C GLY A 112 -5.66 -15.31 6.33
N GLY A 113 -4.38 -15.64 6.26
CA GLY A 113 -3.82 -16.67 5.41
C GLY A 113 -2.31 -16.65 5.52
N GLY A 114 -1.65 -17.39 4.65
CA GLY A 114 -0.19 -17.42 4.67
C GLY A 114 0.40 -18.02 3.41
N LEU A 115 1.73 -17.87 3.33
CA LEU A 115 2.52 -18.42 2.25
C LEU A 115 2.13 -17.85 0.88
N SER A 116 1.78 -16.56 0.83
CA SER A 116 1.53 -15.87 -0.43
C SER A 116 2.71 -16.04 -1.38
N HIS A 117 2.41 -16.45 -2.62
CA HIS A 117 3.39 -16.76 -3.67
C HIS A 117 4.17 -18.08 -3.50
N GLU A 118 3.74 -18.95 -2.58
CA GLU A 118 4.36 -20.27 -2.36
C GLU A 118 3.39 -21.41 -2.75
N PRO A 119 3.88 -22.63 -3.04
CA PRO A 119 3.03 -23.75 -3.47
C PRO A 119 1.95 -24.18 -2.47
N PHE A 120 2.14 -23.87 -1.18
CA PHE A 120 1.21 -24.20 -0.10
C PHE A 120 0.46 -22.99 0.43
N GLU A 121 0.30 -21.95 -0.40
CA GLU A 121 -0.55 -20.79 -0.11
C GLU A 121 -1.94 -21.22 0.36
N PHE A 122 -2.43 -20.59 1.44
CA PHE A 122 -3.74 -20.90 2.00
C PHE A 122 -4.42 -19.64 2.56
N VAL A 123 -5.73 -19.76 2.71
CA VAL A 123 -6.61 -18.79 3.37
C VAL A 123 -7.32 -19.50 4.51
N ASP A 124 -7.48 -18.84 5.66
CA ASP A 124 -8.29 -19.40 6.74
C ASP A 124 -9.78 -19.28 6.38
N ARG A 125 -10.52 -20.39 6.49
CA ARG A 125 -11.93 -20.46 6.12
C ARG A 125 -12.79 -19.59 7.04
N ASP A 126 -12.53 -19.60 8.33
CA ASP A 126 -13.34 -18.88 9.30
C ASP A 126 -13.04 -17.37 9.18
N ASP A 127 -11.77 -17.01 8.95
CA ASP A 127 -11.39 -15.63 8.63
C ASP A 127 -12.05 -15.13 7.33
N LEU A 128 -12.26 -16.00 6.34
CA LEU A 128 -12.99 -15.64 5.11
C LEU A 128 -14.44 -15.24 5.42
N VAL A 129 -15.12 -16.01 6.28
CA VAL A 129 -16.49 -15.72 6.70
C VAL A 129 -16.53 -14.45 7.54
N ASP A 130 -15.61 -14.28 8.47
CA ASP A 130 -15.54 -13.09 9.32
C ASP A 130 -15.16 -11.84 8.54
N GLY A 131 -14.21 -11.93 7.61
CA GLY A 131 -13.88 -10.86 6.68
C GLY A 131 -15.09 -10.39 5.87
N ALA A 132 -15.90 -11.32 5.35
CA ALA A 132 -17.14 -10.98 4.64
C ALA A 132 -18.15 -10.27 5.55
N ARG A 133 -18.29 -10.68 6.82
CA ARG A 133 -19.14 -10.01 7.81
C ARG A 133 -18.66 -8.61 8.13
N ILE A 134 -17.35 -8.42 8.28
CA ILE A 134 -16.71 -7.13 8.54
C ILE A 134 -16.99 -6.16 7.39
N LEU A 135 -16.68 -6.57 6.16
CA LEU A 135 -16.90 -5.75 4.97
C LEU A 135 -18.38 -5.37 4.81
N SER A 136 -19.30 -6.34 5.01
CA SER A 136 -20.74 -6.09 4.94
C SER A 136 -21.20 -5.05 5.97
N ARG A 137 -20.72 -5.17 7.22
CA ARG A 137 -21.03 -4.21 8.29
C ARG A 137 -20.47 -2.82 8.01
N ALA A 138 -19.23 -2.72 7.54
CA ALA A 138 -18.59 -1.45 7.20
C ALA A 138 -19.35 -0.73 6.08
N ILE A 139 -19.74 -1.46 5.02
CA ILE A 139 -20.54 -0.92 3.91
C ILE A 139 -21.87 -0.38 4.42
N LEU A 140 -22.60 -1.16 5.23
CA LEU A 140 -23.88 -0.73 5.80
C LEU A 140 -23.76 0.50 6.69
N ALA A 141 -22.65 0.67 7.42
CA ALA A 141 -22.38 1.86 8.23
C ALA A 141 -22.11 3.11 7.37
N LEU A 142 -21.53 2.94 6.18
CA LEU A 142 -21.19 4.04 5.26
C LEU A 142 -22.36 4.47 4.37
N LEU A 143 -23.31 3.56 4.06
CA LEU A 143 -24.44 3.82 3.16
C LEU A 143 -25.34 5.01 3.57
N PRO A 144 -25.71 5.22 4.85
CA PRO A 144 -26.47 6.41 5.25
C PRO A 144 -25.75 7.72 4.94
N GLY A 145 -24.41 7.74 5.01
CA GLY A 145 -23.59 8.89 4.62
C GLY A 145 -23.45 9.07 3.11
N LEU A 146 -23.65 8.01 2.32
CA LEU A 146 -23.65 8.05 0.85
C LEU A 146 -24.97 8.57 0.27
N ALA A 147 -26.09 8.37 0.96
CA ALA A 147 -27.40 8.90 0.54
C ALA A 147 -27.62 10.38 0.88
N ALA A 148 -26.78 10.95 1.74
CA ALA A 148 -26.85 12.35 2.20
C ALA A 148 -25.87 13.30 1.50
N ARG A 149 -25.12 12.81 0.51
CA ARG A 149 -24.20 13.57 -0.35
C ARG A 149 -24.74 13.65 -1.77
#